data_AF-A0A6B3HNS8-F1
#
_entry.id   AF-A0A6B3HNS8-F1
#
_cell.length_a   1.000
_cell.length_b   1.000
_cell.length_c   1.000
_cell.angle_alpha   90.00
_cell.angle_beta   90.00
_cell.angle_gamma   90.00
#
_symmetry.space_group_name_H-M   'P 1'
#
loop_
_entity.id
_entity.type
_entity.pdbx_description
1 polymer ?
#
loop_
_entity_poly.entity_id
_entity_poly.type
_entity_poly.pdbx_seq_one_letter_code
_entity_poly.pdbx_strand_id
1 'polypeptide(L)'
;MDDLTRTRMWIDTVPPLDPDTREVILDLDRTSTDPAERLVHQLLDRGHEGEAGVFYLLPDDLAASYGRTGDRLTVTVSTHRDVLTRDLDAYGDELRPAVDGLLRAPHDGEHIVLLRRETVTD
;
A
#
# COMPACT_ATOMS: atom_id res chain seq x y z
N MET A 1 22.47 -2.22 19.24
CA MET A 1 22.17 -3.02 18.05
C MET A 1 20.74 -3.44 18.23
N ASP A 2 19.82 -2.56 17.87
CA ASP A 2 18.39 -2.83 17.82
C ASP A 2 17.72 -1.84 16.86
N ASP A 3 16.90 -2.46 16.02
CA ASP A 3 15.76 -1.98 15.25
C ASP A 3 15.94 -1.38 13.84
N LEU A 4 15.75 -2.28 12.87
CA LEU A 4 15.63 -2.12 11.43
C LEU A 4 14.20 -1.69 11.00
N THR A 5 13.47 -0.93 11.82
CA THR A 5 12.04 -0.60 11.60
C THR A 5 11.79 0.71 10.84
N ARG A 6 12.68 1.11 9.92
CA ARG A 6 12.42 2.29 9.08
C ARG A 6 12.09 1.92 7.64
N THR A 7 11.00 1.18 7.52
CA THR A 7 10.15 1.18 6.33
C THR A 7 8.90 1.96 6.75
N ARG A 8 8.79 3.24 6.34
CA ARG A 8 7.96 4.26 7.02
C ARG A 8 6.74 4.65 6.19
N MET A 9 5.82 3.71 6.08
CA MET A 9 4.39 3.99 5.95
C MET A 9 3.89 4.50 7.31
N TRP A 10 3.35 5.72 7.33
CA TRP A 10 2.73 6.31 8.52
C TRP A 10 1.22 6.12 8.45
N ILE A 11 0.63 5.70 9.57
CA ILE A 11 -0.81 5.60 9.73
C ILE A 11 -1.22 6.70 10.71
N ASP A 12 -2.10 7.59 10.28
CA ASP A 12 -2.73 8.57 11.15
C ASP A 12 -4.25 8.52 11.01
N THR A 13 -4.96 8.89 12.08
CA THR A 13 -6.41 9.02 12.09
C THR A 13 -6.76 10.49 12.12
N VAL A 14 -7.49 10.96 11.10
CA VAL A 14 -7.99 12.34 11.11
C VAL A 14 -9.38 12.40 11.72
N PRO A 15 -9.77 13.53 12.34
CA PRO A 15 -11.15 13.75 12.73
C PRO A 15 -12.03 13.54 11.49
N PRO A 16 -13.00 12.63 11.54
CA PRO A 16 -13.72 12.25 10.34
C PRO A 16 -14.61 13.40 9.87
N LEU A 17 -14.73 13.58 8.56
CA LEU A 17 -15.66 14.57 7.99
C LEU A 17 -17.12 14.16 8.23
N ASP A 18 -17.37 12.86 8.34
CA ASP A 18 -18.64 12.27 8.75
C ASP A 18 -18.46 11.57 10.11
N PRO A 19 -19.21 11.95 11.16
CA PRO A 19 -19.08 11.40 12.51
C PRO A 19 -19.32 9.88 12.61
N ASP A 20 -19.99 9.28 11.63
CA ASP A 20 -20.23 7.83 11.57
C ASP A 20 -19.11 7.07 10.83
N THR A 21 -18.14 7.79 10.27
CA THR A 21 -16.99 7.22 9.57
C THR A 21 -15.70 7.48 10.36
N ARG A 22 -14.65 6.68 10.11
CA ARG A 22 -13.29 7.01 10.53
C ARG A 22 -12.42 7.02 9.30
N GLU A 23 -11.79 8.15 9.05
CA GLU A 23 -10.86 8.32 7.95
C GLU A 23 -9.44 7.97 8.43
N VAL A 24 -8.78 7.10 7.67
CA VAL A 24 -7.39 6.71 7.92
C VAL A 24 -6.54 7.29 6.79
N ILE A 25 -5.54 8.09 7.16
CA ILE A 25 -4.55 8.60 6.20
C ILE A 25 -3.36 7.65 6.19
N LEU A 26 -3.01 7.21 4.98
CA LEU A 26 -1.82 6.43 4.71
C LEU A 26 -0.82 7.33 4.00
N ASP A 27 0.26 7.67 4.69
CA ASP A 27 1.37 8.38 4.08
C ASP A 27 2.51 7.41 3.80
N LEU A 28 3.11 7.52 2.61
CA LEU A 28 4.16 6.64 2.16
C LEU A 28 5.43 7.46 1.94
N ASP A 29 6.55 7.00 2.52
CA ASP A 29 7.84 7.66 2.34
C ASP A 29 8.36 7.44 0.92
N ARG A 30 8.36 8.50 0.10
CA ARG A 30 8.87 8.47 -1.29
C ARG A 30 10.38 8.22 -1.37
N THR A 31 11.10 8.38 -0.27
CA THR A 31 12.55 8.15 -0.19
C THR A 31 12.88 6.75 0.32
N SER A 32 11.87 5.93 0.61
CA SER A 32 12.05 4.57 1.10
C SER A 32 12.83 3.71 0.12
N THR A 33 13.80 2.98 0.65
CA THR A 33 14.54 1.96 -0.10
C THR A 33 13.84 0.59 -0.05
N ASP A 34 12.72 0.47 0.66
CA ASP A 34 11.97 -0.77 0.75
C ASP A 34 11.26 -1.06 -0.60
N PRO A 35 11.54 -2.21 -1.23
CA PRO A 35 10.89 -2.57 -2.49
C PRO A 35 9.37 -2.59 -2.43
N ALA A 36 8.77 -2.94 -1.28
CA ALA A 36 7.32 -2.96 -1.11
C ALA A 36 6.73 -1.54 -1.08
N GLU A 37 7.37 -0.58 -0.40
CA GLU A 37 6.92 0.81 -0.40
C GLU A 37 7.11 1.46 -1.77
N ARG A 38 8.24 1.19 -2.43
CA ARG A 38 8.50 1.65 -3.80
C ARG A 38 7.48 1.10 -4.80
N LEU A 39 7.08 -0.17 -4.65
CA LEU A 39 6.06 -0.79 -5.48
C LEU A 39 4.69 -0.13 -5.27
N VAL A 40 4.30 0.16 -4.03
CA VAL A 40 3.05 0.88 -3.75
C VAL A 40 3.10 2.29 -4.36
N HIS A 41 4.20 3.03 -4.21
CA HIS A 41 4.36 4.34 -4.88
C HIS A 41 4.18 4.27 -6.38
N GLN A 42 4.82 3.29 -7.03
CA GLN A 42 4.69 3.12 -8.48
C GLN A 42 3.25 2.80 -8.91
N LEU A 43 2.49 2.08 -8.10
CA LEU A 43 1.08 1.78 -8.36
C LEU A 43 0.17 3.00 -8.08
N LEU A 44 0.48 3.84 -7.09
CA LEU A 44 -0.22 5.11 -6.87
C LEU A 44 0.02 6.09 -8.04
N ASP A 45 1.26 6.18 -8.53
CA ASP A 45 1.64 7.06 -9.64
C ASP A 45 1.13 6.57 -11.01
N ARG A 46 0.55 5.36 -11.09
CA ARG A 46 -0.13 4.84 -12.29
C ARG A 46 -1.53 5.40 -12.50
N GLY A 47 -2.08 6.15 -11.53
CA GLY A 47 -3.37 6.81 -11.65
C GLY A 47 -3.46 7.71 -12.88
N HIS A 48 -4.62 7.71 -13.54
CA HIS A 48 -4.90 8.68 -14.60
C HIS A 48 -4.97 10.09 -13.98
N GLU A 49 -4.31 11.07 -14.62
CA GLU A 49 -4.55 12.47 -14.34
C GLU A 49 -6.02 12.77 -14.68
N GLY A 50 -6.85 12.94 -13.65
CA GLY A 50 -8.21 13.45 -13.79
C GLY A 50 -8.21 14.95 -14.12
N GLU A 51 -9.36 15.61 -14.02
CA GLU A 51 -9.37 17.07 -14.14
C GLU A 51 -8.57 17.70 -12.99
N ALA A 52 -7.61 18.55 -13.33
CA ALA A 52 -6.81 19.37 -12.40
C ALA A 52 -5.88 18.60 -11.43
N GLY A 53 -5.06 17.67 -11.91
CA GLY A 53 -3.98 17.09 -11.11
C GLY A 53 -4.45 16.16 -9.98
N VAL A 54 -5.70 15.69 -10.06
CA VAL A 54 -6.26 14.66 -9.17
C VAL A 54 -5.94 13.29 -9.77
N PHE A 55 -5.11 12.51 -9.09
CA PHE A 55 -4.85 11.12 -9.45
C PHE A 55 -5.94 10.26 -8.84
N TYR A 56 -6.86 9.75 -9.67
CA TYR A 56 -7.76 8.70 -9.21
C TYR A 56 -6.96 7.41 -9.16
N LEU A 57 -6.89 6.80 -7.97
CA LEU A 57 -6.53 5.39 -7.90
C LEU A 57 -7.56 4.63 -8.72
N LEU A 58 -7.11 3.95 -9.76
CA LEU A 58 -8.00 3.02 -10.44
C LEU A 58 -8.45 2.02 -9.38
N PRO A 59 -9.77 1.73 -9.25
CA PRO A 59 -10.33 0.93 -8.17
C PRO A 59 -9.64 -0.43 -7.96
N ASP A 60 -8.97 -0.92 -8.99
CA ASP A 60 -8.35 -2.24 -9.04
C ASP A 60 -6.83 -2.24 -8.80
N ASP A 61 -6.17 -1.07 -8.87
CA ASP A 61 -4.70 -0.98 -8.77
C ASP A 61 -4.21 -1.13 -7.34
N LEU A 62 -4.91 -0.51 -6.39
CA LEU A 62 -4.59 -0.60 -4.96
C LEU A 62 -5.86 -0.61 -4.13
N ALA A 63 -5.90 -1.54 -3.17
CA ALA A 63 -6.90 -1.60 -2.12
C ALA A 63 -6.23 -1.40 -0.76
N ALA A 64 -6.86 -0.60 0.08
CA ALA A 64 -6.52 -0.48 1.49
C ALA A 64 -7.64 -1.07 2.33
N SER A 65 -7.28 -1.95 3.27
CA SER A 65 -8.20 -2.48 4.28
C SER A 65 -7.62 -2.23 5.65
N TYR A 66 -8.49 -2.01 6.63
CA TYR A 66 -8.06 -1.89 8.01
C TYR A 66 -8.88 -2.82 8.91
N GLY A 67 -8.21 -3.33 9.93
CA GLY A 67 -8.81 -4.14 10.98
C GLY A 67 -8.42 -3.58 12.33
N ARG A 68 -9.36 -3.56 13.28
CA ARG A 68 -9.08 -3.15 14.65
C ARG A 68 -9.22 -4.35 15.58
N THR A 69 -8.28 -4.49 16.50
CA THR A 69 -8.36 -5.47 17.60
C THR A 69 -7.92 -4.77 18.88
N GLY A 70 -8.89 -4.44 19.74
CA GLY A 70 -8.64 -3.64 20.94
C GLY A 70 -8.16 -2.22 20.60
N ASP A 71 -6.97 -1.87 21.07
CA ASP A 71 -6.25 -0.62 20.83
C ASP A 71 -5.39 -0.65 19.57
N ARG A 72 -5.29 -1.79 18.87
CA ARG A 72 -4.45 -1.94 17.68
C ARG A 72 -5.24 -1.74 16.41
N LEU A 73 -4.73 -0.85 15.55
CA LEU A 73 -5.17 -0.69 14.17
C LEU A 73 -4.13 -1.36 13.26
N THR A 74 -4.58 -2.35 12.50
CA THR A 74 -3.82 -2.91 11.37
C THR A 74 -4.33 -2.29 10.08
N VAL A 75 -3.43 -1.81 9.23
CA VAL A 75 -3.73 -1.45 7.85
C VAL A 75 -2.96 -2.38 6.91
N THR A 76 -3.66 -2.88 5.90
CA THR A 76 -3.11 -3.72 4.84
C THR A 76 -3.37 -3.06 3.49
N VAL A 77 -2.29 -2.84 2.74
CA VAL A 77 -2.35 -2.40 1.35
C VAL A 77 -2.12 -3.61 0.46
N SER A 78 -3.02 -3.83 -0.48
CA SER A 78 -2.98 -4.94 -1.43
C SER A 78 -3.24 -4.45 -2.86
N THR A 79 -2.89 -5.28 -3.82
CA THR A 79 -3.17 -5.07 -5.26
C THR A 79 -3.75 -6.35 -5.85
N HIS A 80 -4.54 -6.24 -6.90
CA HIS A 80 -4.91 -7.41 -7.68
C HIS A 80 -3.68 -8.03 -8.35
N ARG A 81 -3.61 -9.36 -8.42
CA ARG A 81 -2.49 -10.07 -9.04
C ARG A 81 -2.28 -9.65 -10.49
N ASP A 82 -3.37 -9.47 -11.24
CA ASP A 82 -3.30 -9.08 -12.64
C ASP A 82 -2.67 -7.69 -12.85
N VAL A 83 -2.74 -6.80 -11.85
CA VAL A 83 -2.07 -5.49 -11.91
C VAL A 83 -0.55 -5.68 -11.86
N LEU A 84 -0.07 -6.62 -11.04
CA LEU A 84 1.36 -6.96 -10.98
C LEU A 84 1.85 -7.67 -12.24
N THR A 85 0.99 -8.35 -12.99
CA THR A 85 1.41 -9.10 -14.19
C THR A 85 1.20 -8.33 -15.50
N ARG A 86 0.33 -7.31 -15.52
CA ARG A 86 -0.06 -6.58 -16.73
C ARG A 86 1.09 -5.83 -17.41
N ASP A 87 2.02 -5.29 -16.63
CA ASP A 87 3.15 -4.51 -17.15
C ASP A 87 4.38 -4.69 -16.27
N LEU A 88 4.89 -5.92 -16.35
CA LEU A 88 6.02 -6.40 -15.58
C LEU A 88 7.34 -5.69 -15.94
N ASP A 89 7.45 -5.18 -17.16
CA ASP A 89 8.65 -4.51 -17.66
C ASP A 89 8.76 -3.07 -17.14
N ALA A 90 7.67 -2.46 -16.70
CA ALA A 90 7.69 -1.14 -16.08
C ALA A 90 8.26 -1.13 -14.65
N TYR A 91 8.36 -2.27 -13.96
CA TYR A 91 8.90 -2.31 -12.58
C TYR A 91 10.42 -2.05 -12.53
N GLY A 92 11.11 -2.05 -13.67
CA GLY A 92 12.57 -1.92 -13.72
C GLY A 92 13.30 -3.07 -13.02
N ASP A 93 14.60 -3.18 -13.25
CA ASP A 93 15.41 -4.31 -12.75
C ASP A 93 15.45 -4.38 -11.22
N GLU A 94 15.26 -3.25 -10.53
CA GLU A 94 15.33 -3.17 -9.07
C GLU A 94 14.10 -3.74 -8.35
N LEU A 95 12.89 -3.55 -8.91
CA LEU A 95 11.64 -4.03 -8.27
C LEU A 95 11.21 -5.39 -8.81
N ARG A 96 11.75 -5.82 -9.97
CA ARG A 96 11.40 -7.11 -10.57
C ARG A 96 11.58 -8.31 -9.62
N PRO A 97 12.68 -8.43 -8.84
CA PRO A 97 12.82 -9.52 -7.89
C PRO A 97 11.75 -9.51 -6.77
N ALA A 98 11.32 -8.33 -6.33
CA ALA A 98 10.29 -8.19 -5.30
C ALA A 98 8.91 -8.61 -5.83
N VAL A 99 8.57 -8.18 -7.06
CA VAL A 99 7.34 -8.58 -7.74
C VAL A 99 7.33 -10.10 -7.98
N ASP A 100 8.44 -10.68 -8.46
CA ASP A 100 8.55 -12.12 -8.66
C ASP A 100 8.40 -12.91 -7.35
N GLY A 101 8.93 -12.39 -6.25
CA GLY A 101 8.76 -12.97 -4.91
C GLY A 101 7.30 -12.98 -4.46
N LEU A 102 6.60 -11.86 -4.64
CA LEU A 102 5.19 -11.72 -4.31
C LEU A 102 4.30 -12.64 -5.15
N LEU A 103 4.58 -12.77 -6.45
CA LEU A 103 3.82 -13.64 -7.36
C LEU A 103 4.02 -15.15 -7.09
N ARG A 104 5.08 -15.52 -6.37
CA ARG A 104 5.38 -16.90 -5.97
C ARG A 104 4.91 -17.23 -4.55
N ALA A 105 4.70 -16.23 -3.72
CA ALA A 105 4.24 -16.42 -2.35
C ALA A 105 2.83 -17.02 -2.34
N PRO A 106 2.51 -17.94 -1.41
CA PRO A 106 1.14 -18.39 -1.22
C PRO A 106 0.24 -17.20 -0.87
N HIS A 107 -0.88 -17.07 -1.56
CA HIS A 107 -1.88 -16.03 -1.33
C HIS A 107 -3.29 -16.63 -1.40
N ASP A 108 -4.16 -16.22 -0.49
CA ASP A 108 -5.55 -16.66 -0.45
C ASP A 108 -6.40 -15.68 -1.26
N GLY A 109 -6.56 -15.97 -2.56
CA GLY A 109 -7.38 -15.18 -3.48
C GLY A 109 -6.58 -14.36 -4.50
N GLU A 110 -7.25 -13.39 -5.11
CA GLU A 110 -6.73 -12.62 -6.24
C GLU A 110 -5.95 -11.35 -5.81
N HIS A 111 -6.06 -10.96 -4.53
CA HIS A 111 -5.34 -9.82 -3.97
C HIS A 111 -4.04 -10.26 -3.28
N ILE A 112 -2.94 -9.59 -3.63
CA ILE A 112 -1.61 -9.79 -3.06
C ILE A 112 -1.33 -8.64 -2.11
N VAL A 113 -0.98 -8.96 -0.86
CA VAL A 113 -0.58 -7.98 0.15
C VAL A 113 0.79 -7.41 -0.20
N LEU A 114 0.87 -6.10 -0.31
CA LEU A 114 2.11 -5.37 -0.56
C LEU A 114 2.72 -4.86 0.74
N LEU A 115 1.89 -4.25 1.59
CA LEU A 115 2.31 -3.71 2.89
C LEU A 115 1.29 -4.07 3.95
N ARG A 116 1.79 -4.39 5.15
CA ARG A 116 0.98 -4.50 6.36
C ARG A 116 1.66 -3.72 7.46
N ARG A 117 0.92 -2.81 8.10
CA ARG A 117 1.39 -2.00 9.22
C ARG A 117 0.41 -2.07 10.37
N GLU A 118 0.93 -1.95 11.57
CA GLU A 118 0.16 -1.92 12.80
C GLU A 118 0.60 -0.71 13.61
N THR A 119 -0.37 -0.04 14.22
CA THR A 119 -0.11 1.00 15.22
C THR A 119 -1.06 0.83 16.40
N VAL A 120 -0.61 1.31 17.57
CA VAL A 120 -1.47 1.49 18.73
C VAL A 120 -2.24 2.80 18.54
N THR A 121 -3.51 2.78 18.89
CA THR A 121 -4.43 3.92 18.81
C THR A 121 -5.10 4.07 20.15
N ASP A 122 -5.15 5.30 20.65
CA ASP A 122 -5.79 5.65 21.92
C ASP A 122 -7.33 5.50 21.90
#